data_AF-A0A7V8Z0R8-F1
#
_entry.id   AF-A0A7V8Z0R8-F1
#
_cell.length_a   1.000
_cell.length_b   1.000
_cell.length_c   1.000
_cell.angle_alpha   90.00
_cell.angle_beta   90.00
_cell.angle_gamma   90.00
#
_symmetry.space_group_name_H-M   'P 1'
#
loop_
_entity.id
_entity.type
_entity.pdbx_description
1 polymer ?
#
loop_
_entity_poly.entity_id
_entity_poly.type
_entity_poly.pdbx_seq_one_letter_code
_entity_poly.pdbx_strand_id
1 'polypeptide(L)'
;MSSTTETFEQYLHNFIESDWLSAIHTLLPEIHEVDRNAVQIWFRFYPLSLFRYLQSAEDLEKAVQGFAMLGRYELKDQIDTSHHFLYGHRYWKTVKAAIEAEAVVFENDDIDLAEEIRQLAAMSAEKLKIDVSLVIAIAAVGMMTLNQTGLENFKNAADGIQKPTGLMAKSPDKIVSERSKDDSQGVFGFLKTVNKKYSIIYDEKRNDGRFAITSDQEIAGASALDRSQNWQEKDSRCWEGVIPVECLSASCGTCWIGVIAGQEKLSEVSRRERKQMKVFGYNQPEGERPFMRLSCQAKASGNATIVIPPWNGVFGKKIYQNVQDVELEPATTSARELRKVVSEAAINKAE
;
A
#
# COMPACT_ATOMS: atom_id res chain seq x y z
N MET A 1 -26.83 28.82 24.69
CA MET A 1 -26.11 28.59 23.41
C MET A 1 -25.85 27.10 23.36
N SER A 2 -26.49 26.39 22.42
CA SER A 2 -26.29 24.94 22.28
C SER A 2 -24.92 24.76 21.63
N SER A 3 -23.89 24.36 22.39
CA SER A 3 -22.65 23.89 21.79
C SER A 3 -22.99 22.59 21.09
N THR A 4 -22.99 22.60 19.76
CA THR A 4 -23.05 21.36 18.99
C THR A 4 -21.76 20.61 19.29
N THR A 5 -21.84 19.55 20.10
CA THR A 5 -20.68 18.68 20.36
C THR A 5 -20.23 18.10 19.02
N GLU A 6 -18.98 18.32 18.66
CA GLU A 6 -18.39 17.77 17.45
C GLU A 6 -18.28 16.25 17.59
N THR A 7 -18.78 15.51 16.60
CA THR A 7 -18.63 14.05 16.55
C THR A 7 -17.20 13.66 16.16
N PHE A 8 -16.76 12.46 16.54
CA PHE A 8 -15.42 11.98 16.16
C PHE A 8 -15.21 11.95 14.64
N GLU A 9 -16.24 11.62 13.86
CA GLU A 9 -16.15 11.68 12.39
C GLU A 9 -15.91 13.11 11.89
N GLN A 10 -16.60 14.10 12.45
CA GLN A 10 -16.39 15.51 12.09
C GLN A 10 -14.97 15.98 12.44
N TYR A 11 -14.47 15.61 13.62
CA TYR A 11 -13.09 15.87 14.02
C TYR A 11 -12.09 15.30 12.99
N LEU A 12 -12.22 14.03 12.62
CA LEU A 12 -11.33 13.40 11.63
C LEU A 12 -11.43 14.04 10.23
N HIS A 13 -12.60 14.55 9.86
CA HIS A 13 -12.83 15.21 8.58
C HIS A 13 -12.12 16.58 8.49
N ASN A 14 -11.81 17.24 9.61
CA ASN A 14 -11.12 18.53 9.61
C ASN A 14 -9.68 18.44 9.08
N PHE A 15 -9.06 17.25 9.15
CA PHE A 15 -7.70 17.04 8.69
C PHE A 15 -7.64 16.77 7.18
N ILE A 16 -6.69 17.42 6.51
CA ILE A 16 -6.35 17.13 5.10
C ILE A 16 -5.23 16.09 5.02
N GLU A 17 -4.96 15.56 3.82
CA GLU A 17 -3.98 14.49 3.63
C GLU A 17 -2.60 14.83 4.22
N SER A 18 -2.13 16.07 4.07
CA SER A 18 -0.83 16.49 4.63
C SER A 18 -0.78 16.43 6.15
N ASP A 19 -1.90 16.68 6.84
CA ASP A 19 -1.96 16.63 8.31
C ASP A 19 -1.82 15.19 8.79
N TRP A 20 -2.52 14.27 8.14
CA TRP A 20 -2.39 12.84 8.37
C TRP A 20 -0.96 12.34 8.11
N LEU A 21 -0.36 12.75 7.00
CA LEU A 21 1.03 12.37 6.69
C LEU A 21 2.04 12.96 7.69
N SER A 22 1.79 14.17 8.18
CA SER A 22 2.58 14.82 9.22
C SER A 22 2.44 14.07 10.55
N ALA A 23 1.23 13.71 10.96
CA ALA A 23 0.98 12.91 12.16
C ALA A 23 1.69 11.55 12.09
N ILE A 24 1.60 10.86 10.95
CA ILE A 24 2.35 9.60 10.75
C ILE A 24 3.85 9.83 10.87
N HIS A 25 4.39 10.90 10.26
CA HIS A 25 5.83 11.22 10.34
C HIS A 25 6.29 11.41 11.79
N THR A 26 5.52 12.16 12.59
CA THR A 26 5.76 12.36 14.02
C THR A 26 5.78 11.04 14.79
N LEU A 27 4.91 10.10 14.44
CA LEU A 27 4.78 8.80 15.13
C LEU A 27 5.80 7.74 14.68
N LEU A 28 6.49 7.91 13.55
CA LEU A 28 7.43 6.90 13.02
C LEU A 28 8.50 6.42 14.02
N PRO A 29 9.11 7.29 14.86
CA PRO A 29 10.09 6.85 15.86
C PRO A 29 9.49 5.95 16.95
N GLU A 30 8.20 6.11 17.23
CA GLU A 30 7.45 5.34 18.25
C GLU A 30 6.90 4.02 17.69
N ILE A 31 6.77 3.92 16.37
CA ILE A 31 6.31 2.70 15.69
C ILE A 31 7.45 1.69 15.60
N HIS A 32 7.16 0.45 16.00
CA HIS A 32 8.09 -0.67 15.85
C HIS A 32 8.45 -0.86 14.37
N GLU A 33 9.73 -1.16 14.11
CA GLU A 33 10.27 -1.32 12.76
C GLU A 33 9.47 -2.29 11.87
N VAL A 34 8.80 -3.30 12.44
CA VAL A 34 8.01 -4.29 11.71
C VAL A 34 6.89 -3.64 10.87
N ASP A 35 6.34 -2.52 11.32
CA ASP A 35 5.23 -1.81 10.67
C ASP A 35 5.57 -0.38 10.22
N ARG A 36 6.79 0.11 10.50
CA ARG A 36 7.19 1.50 10.20
C ARG A 36 7.05 1.85 8.71
N ASN A 37 7.44 0.96 7.81
CA ASN A 37 7.20 1.16 6.37
C ASN A 37 5.77 0.80 5.98
N ALA A 38 5.18 -0.23 6.59
CA ALA A 38 3.87 -0.73 6.24
C ALA A 38 2.77 0.33 6.43
N VAL A 39 2.80 1.08 7.54
CA VAL A 39 1.85 2.18 7.76
C VAL A 39 1.97 3.25 6.68
N GLN A 40 3.20 3.67 6.34
CA GLN A 40 3.40 4.71 5.34
C GLN A 40 2.93 4.27 3.95
N ILE A 41 3.18 3.00 3.60
CA ILE A 41 2.68 2.39 2.36
C ILE A 41 1.15 2.39 2.33
N TRP A 42 0.49 2.00 3.43
CA TRP A 42 -0.98 1.97 3.49
C TRP A 42 -1.59 3.35 3.20
N PHE A 43 -1.02 4.42 3.75
CA PHE A 43 -1.46 5.80 3.46
C PHE A 43 -1.21 6.23 2.00
N ARG A 44 -0.32 5.55 1.25
CA ARG A 44 -0.16 5.75 -0.20
C ARG A 44 -1.11 4.89 -1.03
N PHE A 45 -1.55 3.76 -0.48
CA PHE A 45 -2.55 2.89 -1.08
C PHE A 45 -3.96 3.47 -0.98
N TYR A 46 -4.23 4.29 0.04
CA TYR A 46 -5.54 4.92 0.22
C TYR A 46 -5.39 6.42 0.49
N PRO A 47 -4.91 7.20 -0.51
CA PRO A 47 -4.68 8.63 -0.34
C PRO A 47 -6.02 9.36 -0.15
N LEU A 48 -6.12 10.13 0.94
CA LEU A 48 -7.35 10.84 1.32
C LEU A 48 -7.80 11.82 0.24
N SER A 49 -6.86 12.45 -0.46
CA SER A 49 -7.18 13.41 -1.53
C SER A 49 -7.86 12.74 -2.73
N LEU A 50 -7.45 11.51 -3.07
CA LEU A 50 -8.11 10.71 -4.11
C LEU A 50 -9.52 10.32 -3.67
N PHE A 51 -9.66 9.84 -2.45
CA PHE A 51 -10.96 9.48 -1.89
C PHE A 51 -11.93 10.67 -1.94
N ARG A 52 -11.55 11.83 -1.40
CA ARG A 52 -12.38 13.04 -1.39
C ARG A 52 -12.71 13.53 -2.81
N TYR A 53 -11.75 13.46 -3.73
CA TYR A 53 -11.99 13.82 -5.13
C TYR A 53 -13.09 12.94 -5.73
N LEU A 54 -12.99 11.62 -5.58
CA LEU A 54 -13.98 10.67 -6.10
C LEU A 54 -15.35 10.85 -5.42
N GLN A 55 -15.39 11.09 -4.11
CA GLN A 55 -16.63 11.34 -3.37
C GLN A 55 -17.36 12.60 -3.86
N SER A 56 -16.61 13.65 -4.22
CA SER A 56 -17.16 14.92 -4.74
C SER A 56 -17.47 14.92 -6.24
N ALA A 57 -17.14 13.85 -6.96
CA ALA A 57 -17.30 13.81 -8.41
C ALA A 57 -18.79 13.74 -8.78
N GLU A 58 -19.25 14.66 -9.64
CA GLU A 58 -20.63 14.63 -10.18
C GLU A 58 -20.91 13.33 -10.97
N ASP A 59 -19.87 12.82 -11.64
CA ASP A 59 -19.89 11.58 -12.41
C ASP A 59 -18.68 10.72 -12.01
N LEU A 60 -18.93 9.78 -11.11
CA LEU A 60 -17.90 8.88 -10.58
C LEU A 60 -17.31 7.99 -11.68
N GLU A 61 -18.12 7.44 -12.57
CA GLU A 61 -17.66 6.54 -13.63
C GLU A 61 -16.68 7.27 -14.57
N LYS A 62 -17.02 8.49 -14.97
CA LYS A 62 -16.14 9.33 -15.80
C LYS A 62 -14.86 9.73 -15.06
N ALA A 63 -14.92 9.98 -13.75
CA ALA A 63 -13.73 10.26 -12.95
C ALA A 63 -12.80 9.04 -12.89
N VAL A 64 -13.33 7.86 -12.59
CA VAL A 64 -12.64 6.57 -12.53
C VAL A 64 -12.01 6.23 -13.89
N GLN A 65 -12.77 6.39 -14.98
CA GLN A 65 -12.27 6.19 -16.34
C GLN A 65 -11.17 7.19 -16.69
N GLY A 66 -11.34 8.45 -16.34
CA GLY A 66 -10.35 9.51 -16.59
C GLY A 66 -9.02 9.29 -15.87
N PHE A 67 -9.03 8.56 -14.75
CA PHE A 67 -7.85 8.14 -14.02
C PHE A 67 -7.32 6.76 -14.40
N ALA A 68 -7.96 6.06 -15.34
CA ALA A 68 -7.63 4.68 -15.69
C ALA A 68 -7.51 3.78 -14.44
N MET A 69 -8.44 3.95 -13.50
CA MET A 69 -8.47 3.18 -12.26
C MET A 69 -8.85 1.73 -12.56
N LEU A 70 -8.06 0.78 -12.05
CA LEU A 70 -8.30 -0.65 -12.17
C LEU A 70 -8.16 -1.32 -10.79
N GLY A 71 -8.88 -2.42 -10.57
CA GLY A 71 -8.85 -3.18 -9.32
C GLY A 71 -9.73 -2.58 -8.22
N ARG A 72 -9.49 -2.98 -6.98
CA ARG A 72 -10.32 -2.61 -5.81
C ARG A 72 -9.72 -1.39 -5.12
N TYR A 73 -10.14 -0.20 -5.54
CA TYR A 73 -9.66 1.07 -4.99
C TYR A 73 -10.53 1.61 -3.85
N GLU A 74 -11.78 1.17 -3.73
CA GLU A 74 -12.67 1.60 -2.65
C GLU A 74 -12.26 0.92 -1.33
N LEU A 75 -12.00 1.72 -0.30
CA LEU A 75 -11.62 1.21 1.02
C LEU A 75 -12.80 0.59 1.76
N LYS A 76 -14.03 1.06 1.51
CA LYS A 76 -15.26 0.53 2.13
C LYS A 76 -15.44 -0.98 1.93
N ASP A 77 -14.96 -1.52 0.81
CA ASP A 77 -15.03 -2.95 0.48
C ASP A 77 -13.87 -3.77 1.07
N GLN A 78 -12.95 -3.10 1.78
CA GLN A 78 -11.67 -3.66 2.21
C GLN A 78 -11.30 -3.25 3.64
N ILE A 79 -12.26 -2.76 4.44
CA ILE A 79 -12.05 -2.24 5.80
C ILE A 79 -11.17 -3.19 6.63
N ASP A 80 -11.54 -4.46 6.76
CA ASP A 80 -10.81 -5.40 7.63
C ASP A 80 -9.61 -6.09 6.96
N THR A 81 -9.37 -5.83 5.66
CA THR A 81 -8.38 -6.58 4.87
C THR A 81 -7.29 -5.73 4.22
N SER A 82 -7.52 -4.42 4.06
CA SER A 82 -6.60 -3.48 3.40
C SER A 82 -5.22 -3.41 4.07
N HIS A 83 -5.14 -3.76 5.35
CA HIS A 83 -3.96 -3.69 6.20
C HIS A 83 -3.39 -5.08 6.56
N HIS A 84 -3.75 -6.14 5.83
CA HIS A 84 -3.28 -7.51 6.08
C HIS A 84 -1.76 -7.70 6.10
N PHE A 85 -1.01 -6.78 5.52
CA PHE A 85 0.46 -6.80 5.49
C PHE A 85 1.11 -6.10 6.69
N LEU A 86 0.31 -5.44 7.56
CA LEU A 86 0.78 -4.92 8.84
C LEU A 86 0.82 -6.06 9.87
N TYR A 87 1.88 -6.12 10.66
CA TYR A 87 1.98 -6.96 11.85
C TYR A 87 0.82 -6.68 12.83
N GLY A 88 0.49 -5.39 13.00
CA GLY A 88 -0.59 -4.90 13.83
C GLY A 88 -1.99 -5.40 13.43
N HIS A 89 -2.18 -5.93 12.22
CA HIS A 89 -3.46 -6.52 11.80
C HIS A 89 -3.99 -7.59 12.77
N ARG A 90 -3.10 -8.33 13.44
CA ARG A 90 -3.52 -9.33 14.45
C ARG A 90 -4.28 -8.72 15.63
N TYR A 91 -4.11 -7.43 15.88
CA TYR A 91 -4.75 -6.68 16.95
C TYR A 91 -5.99 -5.92 16.46
N TRP A 92 -6.35 -6.06 15.18
CA TRP A 92 -7.41 -5.30 14.53
C TRP A 92 -8.73 -5.34 15.30
N LYS A 93 -9.13 -6.50 15.86
CA LYS A 93 -10.38 -6.62 16.64
C LYS A 93 -10.44 -5.61 17.77
N THR A 94 -9.35 -5.54 18.53
CA THR A 94 -9.28 -4.73 19.73
C THR A 94 -9.18 -3.26 19.36
N VAL A 95 -8.39 -2.93 18.35
CA VAL A 95 -8.21 -1.56 17.85
C VAL A 95 -9.50 -1.02 17.24
N LYS A 96 -10.19 -1.81 16.39
CA LYS A 96 -11.49 -1.49 15.81
C LYS A 96 -12.52 -1.21 16.90
N ALA A 97 -12.62 -2.08 17.90
CA ALA A 97 -13.52 -1.89 19.03
C ALA A 97 -13.16 -0.65 19.88
N ALA A 98 -11.87 -0.30 20.00
CA ALA A 98 -11.44 0.91 20.68
C ALA A 98 -11.86 2.17 19.90
N ILE A 99 -11.70 2.18 18.57
CA ILE A 99 -12.16 3.26 17.68
C ILE A 99 -13.68 3.44 17.75
N GLU A 100 -14.43 2.33 17.74
CA GLU A 100 -15.89 2.39 17.85
C GLU A 100 -16.35 2.92 19.22
N ALA A 101 -15.63 2.60 20.29
CA ALA A 101 -15.90 3.11 21.62
C ALA A 101 -15.56 4.61 21.71
N GLU A 102 -14.41 5.01 21.17
CA GLU A 102 -13.97 6.40 21.10
C GLU A 102 -15.01 7.26 20.37
N ALA A 103 -15.51 6.78 19.22
CA ALA A 103 -16.54 7.48 18.45
C ALA A 103 -17.85 7.78 19.22
N VAL A 104 -18.10 7.09 20.35
CA VAL A 104 -19.28 7.30 21.21
C VAL A 104 -19.01 8.30 22.32
N VAL A 105 -17.80 8.31 22.87
CA VAL A 105 -17.44 9.11 24.05
C VAL A 105 -16.57 10.32 23.72
N PHE A 106 -16.20 10.49 22.45
CA PHE A 106 -15.29 11.53 21.99
C PHE A 106 -15.74 12.93 22.43
N GLU A 107 -14.82 13.64 23.06
CA GLU A 107 -14.93 15.04 23.42
C GLU A 107 -13.76 15.77 22.77
N ASN A 108 -14.05 16.77 21.93
CA ASN A 108 -12.99 17.54 21.28
C ASN A 108 -12.35 18.53 22.27
N ASP A 109 -11.25 18.10 22.90
CA ASP A 109 -10.42 18.88 23.81
C ASP A 109 -9.23 19.60 23.10
N ASP A 110 -9.40 19.98 21.83
CA ASP A 110 -8.35 20.56 20.98
C ASP A 110 -7.11 19.64 20.82
N ILE A 111 -7.30 18.32 20.98
CA ILE A 111 -6.25 17.31 20.84
C ILE A 111 -5.72 17.23 19.41
N ASP A 112 -4.40 17.19 19.26
CA ASP A 112 -3.79 16.98 17.95
C ASP A 112 -3.95 15.54 17.46
N LEU A 113 -3.99 15.36 16.13
CA LEU A 113 -4.26 14.06 15.51
C LEU A 113 -3.22 12.97 15.91
N ALA A 114 -1.96 13.34 16.13
CA ALA A 114 -0.93 12.37 16.49
C ALA A 114 -1.09 11.90 17.94
N GLU A 115 -1.46 12.82 18.84
CA GLU A 115 -1.80 12.53 20.23
C GLU A 115 -3.07 11.67 20.33
N GLU A 116 -4.11 11.97 19.55
CA GLU A 116 -5.32 11.14 19.49
C GLU A 116 -5.00 9.69 19.07
N ILE A 117 -4.19 9.51 18.01
CA ILE A 117 -3.71 8.19 17.59
C ILE A 117 -2.93 7.50 18.73
N ARG A 118 -2.09 8.26 19.45
CA ARG A 118 -1.25 7.74 20.55
C ARG A 118 -2.11 7.27 21.73
N GLN A 119 -3.13 8.03 22.11
CA GLN A 119 -4.04 7.67 23.20
C GLN A 119 -4.83 6.40 22.88
N LEU A 120 -5.40 6.33 21.67
CA LEU A 120 -6.14 5.15 21.21
C LEU A 120 -5.25 3.90 21.15
N ALA A 121 -4.00 4.08 20.68
CA ALA A 121 -3.01 3.02 20.67
C ALA A 121 -2.64 2.57 22.10
N ALA A 122 -2.45 3.49 23.04
CA ALA A 122 -2.15 3.17 24.43
C ALA A 122 -3.27 2.38 25.11
N MET A 123 -4.53 2.80 24.94
CA MET A 123 -5.71 2.08 25.45
C MET A 123 -5.79 0.66 24.87
N SER A 124 -5.56 0.52 23.56
CA SER A 124 -5.54 -0.78 22.88
C SER A 124 -4.41 -1.67 23.40
N ALA A 125 -3.21 -1.11 23.60
CA ALA A 125 -2.03 -1.81 24.08
C ALA A 125 -2.21 -2.31 25.52
N GLU A 126 -2.78 -1.48 26.41
CA GLU A 126 -3.08 -1.84 27.80
C GLU A 126 -4.02 -3.05 27.86
N LYS A 127 -5.12 -3.01 27.09
CA LYS A 127 -6.08 -4.10 27.01
C LYS A 127 -5.45 -5.40 26.48
N LEU A 128 -4.53 -5.29 25.54
CA LEU A 128 -3.81 -6.41 24.92
C LEU A 128 -2.61 -6.90 25.74
N LYS A 129 -2.13 -6.11 26.71
CA LYS A 129 -0.91 -6.33 27.48
C LYS A 129 0.34 -6.50 26.58
N ILE A 130 0.47 -5.60 25.62
CA ILE A 130 1.60 -5.57 24.66
C ILE A 130 2.24 -4.19 24.65
N ASP A 131 3.40 -4.09 24.00
CA ASP A 131 4.06 -2.81 23.77
C ASP A 131 3.24 -1.91 22.83
N VAL A 132 3.10 -0.64 23.18
CA VAL A 132 2.32 0.35 22.40
C VAL A 132 2.87 0.53 20.98
N SER A 133 4.18 0.38 20.78
CA SER A 133 4.83 0.49 19.46
C SER A 133 4.30 -0.51 18.44
N LEU A 134 3.64 -1.59 18.88
CA LEU A 134 3.04 -2.62 18.02
C LEU A 134 1.62 -2.31 17.56
N VAL A 135 0.99 -1.25 18.09
CA VAL A 135 -0.40 -0.89 17.77
C VAL A 135 -0.60 0.52 17.21
N ILE A 136 0.36 1.44 17.39
CA ILE A 136 0.28 2.81 16.84
C ILE A 136 -0.04 2.80 15.33
N ALA A 137 0.68 1.96 14.56
CA ALA A 137 0.49 1.86 13.11
C ALA A 137 -0.95 1.45 12.72
N ILE A 138 -1.49 0.41 13.36
CA ILE A 138 -2.83 -0.09 13.04
C ILE A 138 -3.94 0.82 13.61
N ALA A 139 -3.68 1.54 14.70
CA ALA A 139 -4.59 2.57 15.22
C ALA A 139 -4.74 3.72 14.21
N ALA A 140 -3.62 4.24 13.68
CA ALA A 140 -3.64 5.29 12.67
C ALA A 140 -4.37 4.86 11.38
N VAL A 141 -4.12 3.63 10.93
CA VAL A 141 -4.84 3.02 9.80
C VAL A 141 -6.34 2.91 10.08
N GLY A 142 -6.71 2.47 11.28
CA GLY A 142 -8.11 2.34 11.69
C GLY A 142 -8.85 3.67 11.70
N MET A 143 -8.24 4.72 12.27
CA MET A 143 -8.84 6.06 12.28
C MET A 143 -8.97 6.65 10.88
N MET A 144 -7.95 6.50 10.01
CA MET A 144 -8.08 6.93 8.61
C MET A 144 -9.12 6.09 7.85
N THR A 145 -9.26 4.80 8.16
CA THR A 145 -10.30 3.96 7.59
C THR A 145 -11.68 4.48 7.99
N LEU A 146 -11.91 4.77 9.27
CA LEU A 146 -13.14 5.41 9.75
C LEU A 146 -13.40 6.73 9.00
N ASN A 147 -12.39 7.59 8.86
CA ASN A 147 -12.50 8.87 8.17
C ASN A 147 -12.96 8.72 6.70
N GLN A 148 -12.48 7.69 6.00
CA GLN A 148 -12.84 7.46 4.59
C GLN A 148 -14.13 6.65 4.40
N THR A 149 -14.52 5.80 5.35
CA THR A 149 -15.67 4.90 5.15
C THR A 149 -16.91 5.33 5.93
N GLY A 150 -16.75 6.17 6.94
CA GLY A 150 -17.78 6.53 7.90
C GLY A 150 -18.05 5.42 8.92
N LEU A 151 -18.64 5.80 10.06
CA LEU A 151 -18.86 4.93 11.23
C LEU A 151 -19.79 3.76 10.94
N GLU A 152 -20.80 3.97 10.10
CA GLU A 152 -21.75 2.91 9.73
C GLU A 152 -21.05 1.76 8.99
N ASN A 153 -20.32 2.07 7.90
CA ASN A 153 -19.57 1.05 7.17
C ASN A 153 -18.50 0.41 8.04
N PHE A 154 -17.83 1.21 8.88
CA PHE A 154 -16.80 0.72 9.79
C PHE A 154 -17.33 -0.36 10.74
N LYS A 155 -18.47 -0.11 11.40
CA LYS A 155 -19.15 -1.07 12.30
C LYS A 155 -19.68 -2.29 11.57
N ASN A 156 -20.24 -2.10 10.38
CA ASN A 156 -20.87 -3.17 9.61
C ASN A 156 -19.88 -4.05 8.84
N ALA A 157 -18.61 -3.63 8.74
CA ALA A 157 -17.60 -4.42 8.04
C ALA A 157 -17.34 -5.75 8.76
N ALA A 158 -17.20 -6.82 7.98
CA ALA A 158 -17.13 -8.19 8.47
C ALA A 158 -15.92 -8.44 9.38
N ASP A 159 -16.02 -9.37 10.33
CA ASP A 159 -14.87 -9.76 11.15
C ASP A 159 -13.81 -10.54 10.34
N GLY A 160 -12.99 -9.82 9.55
CA GLY A 160 -12.00 -10.36 8.60
C GLY A 160 -10.70 -10.88 9.23
N ILE A 161 -10.67 -11.11 10.53
CA ILE A 161 -9.41 -11.38 11.25
C ILE A 161 -8.98 -12.83 11.04
N GLN A 162 -7.85 -12.97 10.37
CA GLN A 162 -7.21 -14.27 10.17
C GLN A 162 -6.10 -14.47 11.19
N LYS A 163 -5.98 -15.69 11.73
CA LYS A 163 -4.83 -16.06 12.54
C LYS A 163 -3.54 -15.88 11.73
N PRO A 164 -2.50 -15.23 12.27
CA PRO A 164 -1.24 -15.07 11.55
C PRO A 164 -0.63 -16.43 11.17
N THR A 165 -0.18 -16.55 9.93
CA THR A 165 0.51 -17.73 9.38
C THR A 165 1.85 -17.34 8.76
N GLY A 166 2.65 -18.33 8.36
CA GLY A 166 3.92 -18.08 7.67
C GLY A 166 4.90 -17.28 8.52
N LEU A 167 5.58 -16.31 7.90
CA LEU A 167 6.50 -15.41 8.59
C LEU A 167 5.76 -14.54 9.62
N MET A 168 4.53 -14.15 9.31
CA MET A 168 3.70 -13.32 10.19
C MET A 168 3.34 -14.05 11.50
N ALA A 169 3.48 -15.36 11.63
CA ALA A 169 3.25 -16.04 12.91
C ALA A 169 4.37 -15.80 13.96
N LYS A 170 5.51 -15.24 13.56
CA LYS A 170 6.66 -15.01 14.45
C LYS A 170 6.52 -13.71 15.27
N SER A 171 7.45 -13.50 16.21
CA SER A 171 7.58 -12.24 16.96
C SER A 171 8.04 -11.09 16.04
N PRO A 172 7.78 -9.82 16.40
CA PRO A 172 8.04 -8.68 15.52
C PRO A 172 9.54 -8.53 15.20
N ASP A 173 10.43 -8.65 16.20
CA ASP A 173 11.89 -8.65 15.99
C ASP A 173 12.36 -9.78 15.08
N LYS A 174 11.74 -10.95 15.21
CA LYS A 174 12.08 -12.09 14.38
C LYS A 174 11.66 -11.87 12.94
N ILE A 175 10.52 -11.20 12.69
CA ILE A 175 10.10 -10.83 11.34
C ILE A 175 11.09 -9.84 10.73
N VAL A 176 11.45 -8.78 11.45
CA VAL A 176 12.47 -7.80 11.03
C VAL A 176 13.79 -8.49 10.68
N SER A 177 14.26 -9.38 11.56
CA SER A 177 15.49 -10.15 11.37
C SER A 177 15.44 -11.10 10.17
N GLU A 178 14.31 -11.73 9.85
CA GLU A 178 14.21 -12.59 8.66
C GLU A 178 14.09 -11.78 7.38
N ARG A 179 13.39 -10.63 7.41
CA ARG A 179 13.27 -9.72 6.25
C ARG A 179 14.62 -9.15 5.81
N SER A 180 15.58 -8.99 6.71
CA SER A 180 16.92 -8.47 6.40
C SER A 180 17.87 -9.51 5.80
N LYS A 181 17.54 -10.81 5.81
CA LYS A 181 18.43 -11.87 5.31
C LYS A 181 18.26 -12.11 3.82
N ASP A 182 19.39 -12.35 3.16
CA ASP A 182 19.41 -12.86 1.79
C ASP A 182 19.38 -14.38 1.76
N ASP A 183 18.89 -14.91 0.63
CA ASP A 183 18.93 -16.34 0.37
C ASP A 183 20.37 -16.86 0.35
N SER A 184 20.57 -18.06 0.88
CA SER A 184 21.88 -18.72 0.80
C SER A 184 22.28 -18.94 -0.66
N GLN A 185 23.48 -18.48 -1.02
CA GLN A 185 24.06 -18.69 -2.34
C GLN A 185 24.79 -20.05 -2.46
N GLY A 186 24.60 -20.95 -1.49
CA GLY A 186 25.28 -22.25 -1.39
C GLY A 186 26.63 -22.20 -0.66
N VAL A 187 27.25 -23.37 -0.44
CA VAL A 187 28.47 -23.56 0.38
C VAL A 187 29.68 -22.75 -0.14
N PHE A 188 29.71 -22.41 -1.43
CA PHE A 188 30.73 -21.56 -2.06
C PHE A 188 30.15 -20.28 -2.66
N GLY A 189 29.01 -19.82 -2.14
CA GLY A 189 28.26 -18.69 -2.68
C GLY A 189 29.05 -17.37 -2.75
N PHE A 190 30.08 -17.20 -1.92
CA PHE A 190 30.99 -16.05 -1.96
C PHE A 190 31.87 -16.01 -3.23
N LEU A 191 32.15 -17.16 -3.86
CA LEU A 191 32.87 -17.25 -5.13
C LEU A 191 31.97 -16.98 -6.34
N LYS A 192 30.64 -16.99 -6.14
CA LYS A 192 29.68 -16.77 -7.20
C LYS A 192 29.56 -15.27 -7.49
N THR A 193 30.29 -14.81 -8.49
CA THR A 193 30.29 -13.40 -8.94
C THR A 193 29.21 -13.09 -9.98
N VAL A 194 28.63 -14.11 -10.61
CA VAL A 194 27.60 -13.99 -11.66
C VAL A 194 26.35 -14.80 -11.32
N ASN A 195 25.17 -14.29 -11.70
CA ASN A 195 23.87 -14.98 -11.54
C ASN A 195 23.54 -15.37 -10.08
N LYS A 196 23.82 -14.49 -9.11
CA LYS A 196 23.26 -14.62 -7.74
C LYS A 196 21.75 -14.58 -7.83
N LYS A 197 21.09 -15.43 -7.04
CA LYS A 197 19.62 -15.56 -7.02
C LYS A 197 19.11 -15.14 -5.65
N TYR A 198 18.08 -14.32 -5.64
CA TYR A 198 17.42 -13.83 -4.44
C TYR A 198 15.91 -14.09 -4.55
N SER A 199 15.19 -13.74 -3.51
CA SER A 199 13.74 -13.83 -3.44
C SER A 199 13.10 -12.46 -3.30
N ILE A 200 12.07 -12.21 -4.10
CA ILE A 200 11.08 -11.16 -3.84
C ILE A 200 9.89 -11.80 -3.16
N ILE A 201 9.61 -11.38 -1.93
CA ILE A 201 8.49 -11.87 -1.11
C ILE A 201 7.32 -10.90 -1.30
N TYR A 202 6.19 -11.38 -1.79
CA TYR A 202 4.97 -10.58 -2.01
C TYR A 202 3.81 -10.98 -1.08
N ASP A 203 3.90 -12.16 -0.44
CA ASP A 203 2.94 -12.62 0.57
C ASP A 203 3.64 -13.39 1.69
N GLU A 204 3.82 -12.75 2.84
CA GLU A 204 4.50 -13.31 4.01
C GLU A 204 3.67 -14.36 4.76
N LYS A 205 2.36 -14.49 4.46
CA LYS A 205 1.48 -15.49 5.08
C LYS A 205 1.69 -16.88 4.48
N ARG A 206 2.27 -16.94 3.28
CA ARG A 206 2.45 -18.16 2.49
C ARG A 206 3.93 -18.52 2.33
N ASN A 207 4.23 -19.82 2.33
CA ASN A 207 5.60 -20.28 2.08
C ASN A 207 6.02 -20.07 0.61
N ASP A 208 5.06 -20.16 -0.31
CA ASP A 208 5.20 -19.94 -1.75
C ASP A 208 4.88 -18.50 -2.17
N GLY A 209 4.69 -17.57 -1.22
CA GLY A 209 4.41 -16.16 -1.45
C GLY A 209 5.64 -15.35 -1.92
N ARG A 210 6.45 -15.93 -2.80
CA ARG A 210 7.70 -15.35 -3.31
C ARG A 210 8.01 -15.81 -4.73
N PHE A 211 8.78 -15.01 -5.46
CA PHE A 211 9.36 -15.40 -6.75
C PHE A 211 10.87 -15.13 -6.77
N ALA A 212 11.59 -15.89 -7.59
CA ALA A 212 13.04 -15.76 -7.72
C ALA A 212 13.43 -14.55 -8.59
N ILE A 213 14.50 -13.87 -8.21
CA ILE A 213 15.09 -12.76 -8.97
C ILE A 213 16.59 -12.97 -9.11
N THR A 214 17.13 -12.68 -10.29
CA THR A 214 18.59 -12.65 -10.49
C THR A 214 19.11 -11.27 -10.10
N SER A 215 20.34 -11.19 -9.56
CA SER A 215 21.00 -9.91 -9.28
C SER A 215 20.88 -8.94 -10.45
N ASP A 216 20.54 -7.69 -10.15
CA ASP A 216 20.38 -6.56 -11.07
C ASP A 216 19.24 -6.70 -12.09
N GLN A 217 18.39 -7.72 -11.94
CA GLN A 217 17.15 -7.84 -12.69
C GLN A 217 16.08 -6.90 -12.09
N GLU A 218 15.22 -6.35 -12.96
CA GLU A 218 14.04 -5.59 -12.55
C GLU A 218 13.00 -6.50 -11.90
N ILE A 219 12.36 -6.03 -10.82
CA ILE A 219 11.35 -6.80 -10.09
C ILE A 219 10.19 -7.23 -11.00
N ALA A 220 9.70 -6.33 -11.86
CA ALA A 220 8.65 -6.66 -12.83
C ALA A 220 9.09 -7.76 -13.81
N GLY A 221 10.32 -7.68 -14.31
CA GLY A 221 10.88 -8.68 -15.22
C GLY A 221 11.04 -10.05 -14.56
N ALA A 222 11.43 -10.09 -13.28
CA ALA A 222 11.47 -11.34 -12.51
C ALA A 222 10.06 -11.89 -12.23
N SER A 223 9.11 -11.00 -11.90
CA SER A 223 7.71 -11.37 -11.66
C SER A 223 7.07 -12.03 -12.88
N ALA A 224 7.37 -11.53 -14.09
CA ALA A 224 6.90 -12.09 -15.35
C ALA A 224 7.44 -13.49 -15.66
N LEU A 225 8.48 -13.95 -14.95
CA LEU A 225 8.98 -15.33 -15.08
C LEU A 225 8.25 -16.30 -14.14
N ASP A 226 7.47 -15.80 -13.17
CA ASP A 226 6.70 -16.65 -12.29
C ASP A 226 5.45 -17.19 -13.01
N ARG A 227 5.48 -18.49 -13.30
CA ARG A 227 4.39 -19.25 -13.92
C ARG A 227 3.80 -20.28 -12.97
N SER A 228 3.98 -20.10 -11.66
CA SER A 228 3.57 -21.10 -10.66
C SER A 228 2.05 -21.31 -10.59
N GLN A 229 1.26 -20.35 -11.10
CA GLN A 229 -0.21 -20.38 -11.12
C GLN A 229 -0.76 -19.39 -12.14
N ASN A 230 -2.08 -19.45 -12.38
CA ASN A 230 -2.78 -18.45 -13.17
C ASN A 230 -2.96 -17.15 -12.35
N TRP A 231 -2.09 -16.17 -12.58
CA TRP A 231 -2.13 -14.89 -11.88
C TRP A 231 -3.32 -14.02 -12.27
N GLN A 232 -3.76 -14.11 -13.53
CA GLN A 232 -4.87 -13.32 -14.05
C GLN A 232 -6.21 -13.71 -13.41
N GLU A 233 -6.41 -15.00 -13.09
CA GLU A 233 -7.59 -15.46 -12.36
C GLU A 233 -7.66 -14.90 -10.93
N LYS A 234 -6.51 -14.62 -10.30
CA LYS A 234 -6.47 -14.02 -8.95
C LYS A 234 -6.63 -12.51 -9.00
N ASP A 235 -6.06 -11.88 -10.02
CA ASP A 235 -6.15 -10.45 -10.24
C ASP A 235 -6.12 -10.18 -11.74
N SER A 236 -7.23 -9.67 -12.28
CA SER A 236 -7.39 -9.39 -13.71
C SER A 236 -6.31 -8.46 -14.30
N ARG A 237 -5.59 -7.72 -13.47
CA ARG A 237 -4.50 -6.81 -13.85
C ARG A 237 -3.16 -7.54 -14.05
N CYS A 238 -3.04 -8.75 -13.54
CA CYS A 238 -1.81 -9.56 -13.53
C CYS A 238 -1.70 -10.47 -14.75
N TRP A 239 -1.44 -9.88 -15.92
CA TRP A 239 -1.34 -10.60 -17.19
C TRP A 239 -0.05 -11.41 -17.36
N GLU A 240 1.08 -10.84 -16.94
CA GLU A 240 2.40 -11.45 -17.17
C GLU A 240 2.93 -12.24 -15.99
N GLY A 241 2.50 -11.97 -14.76
CA GLY A 241 3.09 -12.54 -13.56
C GLY A 241 2.41 -12.03 -12.31
N VAL A 242 3.10 -12.10 -11.18
CA VAL A 242 2.55 -11.73 -9.86
C VAL A 242 2.15 -10.24 -9.79
N ILE A 243 2.93 -9.35 -10.40
CA ILE A 243 2.74 -7.89 -10.33
C ILE A 243 1.98 -7.41 -11.57
N PRO A 244 0.98 -6.52 -11.43
CA PRO A 244 0.32 -5.88 -12.57
C PRO A 244 1.28 -5.04 -13.42
N VAL A 245 1.41 -5.35 -14.71
CA VAL A 245 2.31 -4.65 -15.63
C VAL A 245 1.62 -4.47 -16.97
N GLU A 246 1.52 -3.21 -17.42
CA GLU A 246 1.12 -2.88 -18.80
C GLU A 246 2.28 -2.34 -19.65
N CYS A 247 3.35 -1.86 -19.01
CA CYS A 247 4.56 -1.38 -19.68
C CYS A 247 5.79 -1.62 -18.82
N LEU A 248 6.97 -1.68 -19.45
CA LEU A 248 8.26 -1.83 -18.78
C LEU A 248 9.11 -0.54 -18.79
N SER A 249 8.48 0.61 -19.10
CA SER A 249 9.16 1.88 -19.34
C SER A 249 8.75 2.99 -18.38
N ALA A 250 8.13 2.66 -17.25
CA ALA A 250 7.60 3.64 -16.29
C ALA A 250 6.58 4.64 -16.88
N SER A 251 5.82 4.25 -17.89
CA SER A 251 4.84 5.13 -18.56
C SER A 251 3.38 4.88 -18.15
N CYS A 252 3.04 3.69 -17.65
CA CYS A 252 1.65 3.31 -17.38
C CYS A 252 1.21 3.47 -15.91
N GLY A 253 2.14 3.41 -14.95
CA GLY A 253 1.83 3.48 -13.51
C GLY A 253 1.21 2.21 -12.91
N THR A 254 1.05 1.12 -13.65
CA THR A 254 0.36 -0.08 -13.13
C THR A 254 1.21 -0.91 -12.16
N CYS A 255 2.54 -0.90 -12.36
CA CYS A 255 3.49 -1.78 -11.67
C CYS A 255 4.03 -1.23 -10.33
N TRP A 256 3.30 -0.30 -9.72
CA TRP A 256 3.68 0.30 -8.46
C TRP A 256 3.54 -0.67 -7.29
N ILE A 257 4.49 -0.59 -6.35
CA ILE A 257 4.61 -1.46 -5.19
C ILE A 257 5.03 -0.67 -3.96
N GLY A 258 4.66 -1.16 -2.78
CA GLY A 258 5.27 -0.77 -1.52
C GLY A 258 6.37 -1.74 -1.14
N VAL A 259 7.52 -1.26 -0.68
CA VAL A 259 8.66 -2.06 -0.22
C VAL A 259 8.68 -2.01 1.30
N ILE A 260 8.27 -3.11 1.92
CA ILE A 260 8.20 -3.24 3.38
C ILE A 260 9.61 -3.38 3.95
N ALA A 261 10.49 -4.13 3.28
CA ALA A 261 11.87 -4.34 3.70
C ALA A 261 12.80 -4.68 2.53
N GLY A 262 14.11 -4.49 2.71
CA GLY A 262 15.13 -4.72 1.68
C GLY A 262 15.29 -3.54 0.71
N GLN A 263 14.86 -2.34 1.10
CA GLN A 263 14.97 -1.14 0.27
C GLN A 263 16.43 -0.82 -0.09
N GLU A 264 17.33 -1.03 0.86
CA GLU A 264 18.78 -0.85 0.73
C GLU A 264 19.42 -1.77 -0.31
N LYS A 265 18.75 -2.88 -0.63
CA LYS A 265 19.15 -3.88 -1.64
C LYS A 265 18.53 -3.61 -3.01
N LEU A 266 17.81 -2.51 -3.16
CA LEU A 266 17.28 -2.07 -4.44
C LEU A 266 18.16 -0.99 -5.06
N SER A 267 18.15 -0.93 -6.39
CA SER A 267 18.77 0.15 -7.14
C SER A 267 18.17 1.50 -6.75
N GLU A 268 19.00 2.53 -6.84
CA GLU A 268 18.57 3.91 -6.64
C GLU A 268 17.46 4.29 -7.63
N VAL A 269 16.57 5.16 -7.18
CA VAL A 269 15.44 5.63 -7.98
C VAL A 269 15.93 6.48 -9.14
N SER A 270 15.47 6.17 -10.36
CA SER A 270 15.85 6.95 -11.54
C SER A 270 15.09 8.28 -11.59
N ARG A 271 15.66 9.27 -12.29
CA ARG A 271 14.96 10.55 -12.56
C ARG A 271 13.63 10.35 -13.28
N ARG A 272 13.53 9.33 -14.14
CA ARG A 272 12.30 8.98 -14.86
C ARG A 272 11.23 8.47 -13.90
N GLU A 273 11.58 7.51 -13.04
CA GLU A 273 10.67 6.99 -12.01
C GLU A 273 10.18 8.13 -11.10
N ARG A 274 11.09 8.97 -10.60
CA ARG A 274 10.76 10.16 -9.78
C ARG A 274 9.70 11.05 -10.42
N LYS A 275 9.88 11.38 -11.70
CA LYS A 275 8.96 12.23 -12.45
C LYS A 275 7.59 11.55 -12.61
N GLN A 276 7.60 10.27 -12.96
CA GLN A 276 6.39 9.51 -13.27
C GLN A 276 5.56 9.18 -12.01
N MET A 277 6.20 8.93 -10.87
CA MET A 277 5.48 8.75 -9.60
C MET A 277 4.64 9.96 -9.20
N LYS A 278 5.07 11.19 -9.56
CA LYS A 278 4.28 12.42 -9.36
C LYS A 278 3.08 12.47 -10.30
N VAL A 279 3.26 12.09 -11.56
CA VAL A 279 2.18 12.01 -12.57
C VAL A 279 1.11 11.02 -12.12
N PHE A 280 1.53 9.84 -11.64
CA PHE A 280 0.62 8.79 -11.21
C PHE A 280 -0.11 9.15 -9.91
N GLY A 281 0.56 9.86 -8.99
CA GLY A 281 -0.04 10.31 -7.72
C GLY A 281 0.30 9.41 -6.53
N TYR A 282 1.29 8.53 -6.67
CA TYR A 282 1.67 7.58 -5.63
C TYR A 282 2.59 8.16 -4.55
N ASN A 283 2.84 9.48 -4.59
CA ASN A 283 3.55 10.27 -3.56
C ASN A 283 4.81 9.57 -3.02
N GLN A 284 5.72 9.20 -3.94
CA GLN A 284 7.00 8.56 -3.62
C GLN A 284 7.83 9.46 -2.68
N PRO A 285 8.23 8.96 -1.50
CA PRO A 285 9.08 9.70 -0.57
C PRO A 285 10.41 10.12 -1.20
N GLU A 286 10.99 11.21 -0.72
CA GLU A 286 12.35 11.63 -1.08
C GLU A 286 13.41 10.61 -0.59
N GLY A 287 14.63 10.67 -1.12
CA GLY A 287 15.74 9.75 -0.79
C GLY A 287 16.03 8.66 -1.84
N GLU A 288 17.27 8.18 -1.91
CA GLU A 288 17.73 7.35 -3.05
C GLU A 288 16.96 6.03 -3.25
N ARG A 289 16.46 5.43 -2.16
CA ARG A 289 15.81 4.10 -2.16
C ARG A 289 14.45 4.16 -1.44
N PRO A 290 13.45 4.86 -2.00
CA PRO A 290 12.17 5.09 -1.33
C PRO A 290 11.32 3.81 -1.24
N PHE A 291 10.39 3.75 -0.29
CA PHE A 291 9.56 2.55 -0.09
C PHE A 291 8.44 2.41 -1.13
N MET A 292 8.05 3.49 -1.82
CA MET A 292 7.16 3.40 -2.97
C MET A 292 8.00 3.30 -4.23
N ARG A 293 7.83 2.25 -5.03
CA ARG A 293 8.64 2.03 -6.24
C ARG A 293 7.78 1.62 -7.43
N LEU A 294 8.27 1.87 -8.64
CA LEU A 294 7.83 1.15 -9.84
C LEU A 294 8.66 -0.12 -9.97
N SER A 295 8.02 -1.28 -9.91
CA SER A 295 8.72 -2.57 -9.98
C SER A 295 9.46 -2.80 -11.31
N CYS A 296 9.05 -2.13 -12.40
CA CYS A 296 9.78 -2.17 -13.67
C CYS A 296 11.02 -1.27 -13.71
N GLN A 297 11.29 -0.51 -12.65
CA GLN A 297 12.48 0.36 -12.52
C GLN A 297 13.36 -0.02 -11.32
N ALA A 298 12.80 -0.76 -10.35
CA ALA A 298 13.54 -1.27 -9.20
C ALA A 298 14.28 -2.55 -9.57
N LYS A 299 15.61 -2.51 -9.55
CA LYS A 299 16.48 -3.69 -9.69
C LYS A 299 16.89 -4.19 -8.31
N ALA A 300 16.95 -5.50 -8.12
CA ALA A 300 17.30 -6.09 -6.83
C ALA A 300 18.72 -6.69 -6.85
N SER A 301 19.50 -6.41 -5.81
CA SER A 301 20.81 -7.03 -5.54
C SER A 301 20.80 -7.90 -4.28
N GLY A 302 19.62 -8.12 -3.70
CA GLY A 302 19.35 -8.96 -2.54
C GLY A 302 17.84 -9.23 -2.39
N ASN A 303 17.45 -9.88 -1.28
CA ASN A 303 16.05 -10.15 -0.98
C ASN A 303 15.29 -8.85 -0.66
N ALA A 304 14.04 -8.77 -1.10
CA ALA A 304 13.14 -7.69 -0.72
C ALA A 304 11.74 -8.22 -0.41
N THR A 305 11.05 -7.56 0.52
CA THR A 305 9.64 -7.84 0.84
C THR A 305 8.81 -6.68 0.34
N ILE A 306 7.83 -6.99 -0.50
CA ILE A 306 6.98 -6.01 -1.17
C ILE A 306 5.51 -6.27 -0.84
N VAL A 307 4.69 -5.27 -1.08
CA VAL A 307 3.23 -5.38 -1.12
C VAL A 307 2.73 -4.77 -2.42
N ILE A 308 1.80 -5.50 -3.05
CA ILE A 308 1.16 -5.10 -4.30
C ILE A 308 -0.19 -4.45 -3.93
N PRO A 309 -0.44 -3.21 -4.35
CA PRO A 309 -1.71 -2.55 -4.09
C PRO A 309 -2.86 -3.28 -4.81
N PRO A 310 -4.07 -3.34 -4.21
CA PRO A 310 -5.21 -4.01 -4.83
C PRO A 310 -5.80 -3.22 -6.01
N TRP A 311 -5.22 -2.07 -6.36
CA TRP A 311 -5.63 -1.21 -7.45
C TRP A 311 -4.44 -0.45 -8.08
N ASN A 312 -4.67 0.20 -9.21
CA ASN A 312 -3.74 1.18 -9.81
C ASN A 312 -4.51 2.28 -10.54
N GLY A 313 -3.87 3.41 -10.78
CA GLY A 313 -4.46 4.53 -11.52
C GLY A 313 -3.49 5.69 -11.75
N VAL A 314 -3.91 6.68 -12.52
CA VAL A 314 -3.14 7.87 -12.89
C VAL A 314 -3.96 9.11 -12.57
N PHE A 315 -3.73 9.68 -11.40
CA PHE A 315 -4.53 10.79 -10.87
C PHE A 315 -3.71 11.97 -10.37
N GLY A 316 -2.40 11.80 -10.17
CA GLY A 316 -1.52 12.78 -9.51
C GLY A 316 -1.58 14.18 -10.12
N LYS A 317 -1.56 14.29 -11.45
CA LYS A 317 -1.67 15.59 -12.15
C LYS A 317 -2.95 16.34 -11.78
N LYS A 318 -4.10 15.65 -11.75
CA LYS A 318 -5.42 16.28 -11.53
C LYS A 318 -5.63 16.64 -10.06
N ILE A 319 -5.15 15.79 -9.15
CA ILE A 319 -5.40 15.93 -7.71
C ILE A 319 -4.37 16.84 -7.04
N TYR A 320 -3.08 16.63 -7.30
CA TYR A 320 -2.03 17.36 -6.60
C TYR A 320 -1.51 18.58 -7.36
N GLN A 321 -1.80 18.69 -8.67
CA GLN A 321 -1.37 19.80 -9.53
C GLN A 321 0.14 20.12 -9.46
N ASN A 322 0.94 19.15 -9.02
CA ASN A 322 2.37 19.29 -8.69
C ASN A 322 3.28 18.88 -9.87
N VAL A 323 2.70 18.71 -11.05
CA VAL A 323 3.41 18.40 -12.29
C VAL A 323 3.06 19.49 -13.31
N GLN A 324 4.05 20.33 -13.65
CA GLN A 324 3.95 21.23 -14.80
C GLN A 324 3.68 20.41 -16.07
N ASP A 325 2.96 20.97 -17.05
CA ASP A 325 2.60 20.29 -18.29
C ASP A 325 3.81 19.65 -18.95
N VAL A 326 3.97 18.36 -18.68
CA VAL A 326 4.82 17.47 -19.44
C VAL A 326 3.83 16.79 -20.36
N GLU A 327 3.92 17.09 -21.66
CA GLU A 327 3.42 16.17 -22.67
C GLU A 327 4.03 14.81 -22.35
N LEU A 328 3.22 13.94 -21.75
CA LEU A 328 3.53 12.53 -21.73
C LEU A 328 3.53 12.15 -23.20
N GLU A 329 4.68 11.68 -23.72
CA GLU A 329 4.62 10.94 -24.97
C GLU A 329 3.52 9.90 -24.78
N PRO A 330 2.54 9.87 -25.70
CA PRO A 330 1.34 9.09 -25.51
C PRO A 330 1.77 7.68 -25.13
N ALA A 331 1.16 7.15 -24.05
CA ALA A 331 1.24 5.73 -23.75
C ALA A 331 1.18 5.02 -25.09
N THR A 332 2.27 4.34 -25.46
CA THR A 332 2.54 3.84 -26.82
C THR A 332 1.23 3.42 -27.44
N THR A 333 0.91 3.86 -28.66
CA THR A 333 -0.37 3.58 -29.36
C THR A 333 -0.87 2.15 -29.11
N SER A 334 0.08 1.21 -29.04
CA SER A 334 -0.01 -0.17 -28.56
C SER A 334 -0.82 -0.40 -27.26
N ALA A 335 -0.61 0.34 -26.17
CA ALA A 335 -1.30 0.15 -24.89
C ALA A 335 -2.76 0.64 -24.93
N ARG A 336 -3.02 1.72 -25.69
CA ARG A 336 -4.38 2.20 -25.94
C ARG A 336 -5.13 1.27 -26.91
N GLU A 337 -4.45 0.76 -27.93
CA GLU A 337 -4.98 -0.27 -28.83
C GLU A 337 -5.20 -1.60 -28.11
N LEU A 338 -4.31 -1.99 -27.19
CA LEU A 338 -4.49 -3.19 -26.37
C LEU A 338 -5.77 -3.07 -25.52
N ARG A 339 -5.99 -1.92 -24.88
CA ARG A 339 -7.23 -1.67 -24.10
C ARG A 339 -8.48 -1.72 -24.99
N LYS A 340 -8.40 -1.19 -26.21
CA LYS A 340 -9.51 -1.23 -27.17
C LYS A 340 -9.79 -2.67 -27.62
N VAL A 341 -8.77 -3.40 -28.04
CA VAL A 341 -8.87 -4.82 -28.45
C VAL A 341 -9.39 -5.70 -27.31
N VAL A 342 -8.94 -5.45 -26.07
CA VAL A 342 -9.40 -6.20 -24.88
C VAL A 342 -10.86 -5.88 -24.56
N SER A 343 -11.29 -4.62 -24.66
CA SER A 343 -12.70 -4.27 -24.46
C SER A 343 -13.61 -4.90 -25.51
N GLU A 344 -13.18 -4.94 -26.77
CA GLU A 344 -13.92 -5.56 -27.88
C GLU A 344 -13.96 -7.09 -27.74
N ALA A 345 -12.88 -7.72 -27.28
CA ALA A 345 -12.82 -9.17 -27.07
C ALA A 345 -13.63 -9.65 -25.83
N ALA A 346 -13.79 -8.80 -24.81
CA ALA A 346 -14.60 -9.09 -23.64
C ALA A 346 -16.11 -9.01 -23.94
N ILE A 347 -16.52 -8.08 -24.81
CA ILE A 347 -17.91 -7.94 -25.27
C ILE A 347 -18.31 -9.14 -26.14
N ASN A 348 -17.44 -9.58 -27.05
CA ASN A 348 -17.73 -10.69 -27.97
C ASN A 348 -17.71 -12.09 -27.34
N LYS A 349 -17.37 -12.22 -26.05
CA LYS A 349 -17.46 -13.49 -25.29
C LYS A 349 -18.74 -13.59 -24.45
N ALA A 350 -19.53 -12.52 -24.38
CA ALA A 350 -20.78 -12.46 -23.65
C ALA A 350 -22.02 -12.64 -24.56
N GLU A 351 -21.80 -12.73 -25.87
CA GLU A 351 -22.75 -13.23 -26.88
C GLU A 351 -22.41 -14.69 -27.23
#